data_AF-Q1L653-F1
#
_entry.id   AF-Q1L653-F1
#
_cell.length_a   1.000
_cell.length_b   1.000
_cell.length_c   1.000
_cell.angle_alpha   90.00
_cell.angle_beta   90.00
_cell.angle_gamma   90.00
#
_symmetry.space_group_name_H-M   'P 1'
#
loop_
_entity.id
_entity.type
_entity.pdbx_description
1 polymer ?
#
loop_
_entity_poly.entity_id
_entity_poly.type
_entity_poly.pdbx_seq_one_letter_code
_entity_poly.pdbx_strand_id
1 'polypeptide(L)' 'NYGEYSGGPTTGETKFYAETLFDLMTREKDPEGRGKVLIIGGAIANFTDVAKTFTGIIQAFENYQDKLKEVGVKIYVR' A
#
# COMPACT_ATOMS: atom_id res chain seq x y z
N ASN A 1 1.64 1.82 -11.63
CA ASN A 1 1.60 3.26 -11.29
C ASN A 1 3.01 3.72 -10.94
N TYR A 2 3.26 5.03 -10.96
CA TYR A 2 4.44 5.67 -10.35
C TYR A 2 3.92 6.67 -9.31
N GLY A 3 4.49 6.64 -8.11
CA GLY A 3 4.10 7.52 -7.01
C GLY A 3 5.02 7.34 -5.81
N GLU A 4 5.09 8.36 -4.96
CA GLU A 4 5.86 8.35 -3.71
C GLU A 4 5.07 9.02 -2.57
N TYR A 5 5.48 8.74 -1.33
CA TYR A 5 5.20 9.58 -0.17
C TYR A 5 6.55 9.87 0.53
N SER A 6 6.78 11.14 0.87
CA SER A 6 8.04 11.61 1.46
C SER A 6 7.79 12.84 2.36
N GLY A 7 8.82 13.32 3.07
CA GLY A 7 8.69 14.52 3.91
C GLY A 7 8.11 14.30 5.31
N GLY A 8 8.03 13.05 5.78
CA GLY A 8 7.54 12.73 7.13
C GLY A 8 6.02 12.83 7.29
N PRO A 9 5.22 12.11 6.47
CA PRO A 9 3.77 12.16 6.57
C PRO A 9 3.26 11.53 7.87
N THR A 10 2.06 11.94 8.25
CA THR A 10 1.32 11.39 9.38
C THR A 10 0.75 10.00 9.06
N THR A 11 0.32 9.29 10.11
CA THR A 11 -0.40 8.02 9.99
C THR A 11 -1.66 8.14 9.14
N GLY A 12 -2.43 9.22 9.32
CA GLY A 12 -3.67 9.46 8.56
C GLY A 12 -3.43 9.70 7.08
N GLU A 13 -2.43 10.51 6.74
CA GLU A 13 -2.03 10.75 5.34
C GLU A 13 -1.53 9.47 4.68
N THR A 14 -0.70 8.69 5.39
CA THR A 14 -0.18 7.43 4.86
C THR A 14 -1.29 6.40 4.66
N LYS A 15 -2.26 6.33 5.58
CA LYS A 15 -3.45 5.48 5.44
C LYS A 15 -4.26 5.88 4.20
N PHE A 16 -4.61 7.15 4.08
CA PHE A 16 -5.40 7.64 2.94
C PHE A 16 -4.72 7.36 1.59
N TYR A 17 -3.41 7.56 1.53
CA TYR A 17 -2.61 7.24 0.35
C TYR A 17 -2.65 5.74 0.02
N ALA A 18 -2.44 4.88 1.02
CA ALA A 18 -2.50 3.42 0.85
C ALA A 18 -3.88 2.93 0.42
N GLU A 19 -4.96 3.43 1.04
CA GLU A 19 -6.35 3.08 0.67
C GLU A 19 -6.66 3.43 -0.78
N THR A 20 -6.15 4.57 -1.27
CA THR A 20 -6.31 4.97 -2.68
C THR A 20 -5.65 3.97 -3.62
N LEU A 21 -4.44 3.50 -3.30
CA LEU A 21 -3.75 2.48 -4.10
C LEU A 21 -4.46 1.12 -4.04
N PHE A 22 -4.96 0.74 -2.87
CA PHE A 22 -5.68 -0.52 -2.68
C PHE A 22 -7.00 -0.54 -3.43
N ASP A 23 -7.76 0.57 -3.39
CA ASP A 23 -8.97 0.72 -4.22
C ASP A 23 -8.63 0.53 -5.69
N LEU A 24 -7.69 1.31 -6.23
CA LEU A 24 -7.31 1.25 -7.64
C LEU A 24 -6.89 -0.16 -8.09
N MET A 25 -6.10 -0.87 -7.28
CA MET A 25 -5.60 -2.19 -7.65
C MET A 25 -6.65 -3.30 -7.47
N THR A 26 -7.75 -3.06 -6.76
CA THR A 26 -8.79 -4.07 -6.49
C THR A 26 -10.08 -3.92 -7.30
N ARG A 27 -10.20 -2.89 -8.16
CA ARG A 27 -11.41 -2.67 -8.98
C ARG A 27 -11.73 -3.82 -9.94
N GLU A 28 -10.71 -4.42 -10.54
CA GLU A 28 -10.86 -5.50 -11.52
C GLU A 28 -9.73 -6.53 -11.34
N LYS A 29 -9.98 -7.80 -11.70
CA LYS A 29 -8.93 -8.82 -11.81
C LYS A 29 -8.08 -8.57 -13.06
N ASP A 30 -6.86 -9.11 -13.08
CA ASP A 30 -6.05 -9.08 -14.30
C ASP A 30 -6.76 -9.86 -15.43
N PRO A 31 -6.88 -9.32 -16.66
CA PRO A 31 -7.61 -9.98 -17.75
C PRO A 31 -7.04 -11.35 -18.16
N GLU A 32 -5.75 -11.59 -17.91
CA GLU A 32 -5.08 -12.86 -18.20
C GLU A 32 -5.07 -13.81 -16.99
N GLY A 33 -5.74 -13.44 -15.89
CA GLY A 33 -5.83 -14.25 -14.67
C GLY A 33 -4.56 -14.25 -13.81
N ARG A 34 -3.62 -13.33 -14.05
CA ARG A 34 -2.39 -13.23 -13.24
C ARG A 34 -2.65 -12.56 -11.90
N GLY A 35 -1.87 -12.92 -10.88
CA GLY A 35 -1.87 -12.21 -9.60
C GLY A 35 -1.23 -10.82 -9.73
N LYS A 36 -1.61 -9.89 -8.85
CA LYS A 36 -1.03 -8.54 -8.82
C LYS A 36 0.10 -8.46 -7.82
N VAL A 37 1.01 -7.49 -7.99
CA VAL A 37 2.13 -7.26 -7.09
C VAL A 37 2.07 -5.84 -6.55
N LEU A 38 2.18 -5.71 -5.22
CA LEU A 38 2.37 -4.44 -4.53
C LEU A 38 3.79 -4.42 -3.95
N ILE A 39 4.56 -3.39 -4.29
CA ILE A 39 5.90 -3.15 -3.75
C ILE A 39 5.82 -1.93 -2.84
N ILE A 40 6.09 -2.12 -1.56
CA ILE A 40 6.20 -1.07 -0.56
C ILE A 40 7.68 -0.95 -0.21
N GLY A 41 8.38 -0.09 -0.94
CA GLY A 41 9.83 0.07 -0.81
C GLY A 41 10.23 1.47 -0.37
N GLY A 42 11.38 1.59 0.27
CA GLY A 42 12.03 2.87 0.55
C GLY A 42 13.55 2.78 0.66
N ALA A 43 14.20 3.94 0.71
CA ALA A 43 15.57 4.06 1.21
C ALA A 43 15.55 4.24 2.74
N ILE A 44 16.73 4.24 3.37
CA ILE A 44 16.85 4.54 4.81
C ILE A 44 16.36 5.98 5.05
N ALA A 45 15.31 6.14 5.83
CA ALA A 45 14.71 7.44 6.09
C ALA A 45 15.54 8.25 7.11
N ASN A 46 15.76 9.53 6.81
CA ASN A 46 16.47 10.45 7.71
C ASN A 46 15.55 11.09 8.77
N PHE A 47 14.29 11.38 8.40
CA PHE A 47 13.36 12.15 9.24
C PHE A 47 11.95 11.54 9.33
N THR A 48 11.66 10.53 8.51
CA THR A 48 10.35 9.86 8.52
C THR A 48 10.31 8.81 9.61
N ASP A 49 9.27 8.88 10.46
CA ASP A 49 8.97 7.85 11.45
C ASP A 49 8.32 6.65 10.76
N VAL A 50 9.13 5.63 10.50
CA VAL A 50 8.71 4.41 9.79
C VAL A 50 7.56 3.72 10.53
N ALA A 51 7.55 3.73 11.86
CA ALA A 51 6.49 3.10 12.64
C ALA A 51 5.14 3.81 12.42
N LYS A 52 5.12 5.14 12.41
CA LYS A 52 3.89 5.91 12.14
C LYS A 52 3.36 5.71 10.74
N THR A 53 4.24 5.68 9.74
CA THR A 53 3.82 5.47 8.34
C THR A 53 3.30 4.04 8.16
N PHE A 54 4.01 3.03 8.68
CA PHE A 54 3.57 1.64 8.59
C PHE A 54 2.28 1.37 9.37
N THR A 55 2.05 2.06 10.49
CA THR A 55 0.75 1.99 11.18
C THR A 55 -0.40 2.40 10.26
N GLY A 56 -0.23 3.45 9.45
CA GLY A 56 -1.25 3.89 8.51
C GLY A 56 -1.48 2.86 7.40
N ILE A 57 -0.41 2.27 6.86
CA ILE A 57 -0.48 1.20 5.85
C ILE A 57 -1.20 -0.04 6.42
N ILE A 58 -0.90 -0.44 7.66
CA ILE A 58 -1.53 -1.58 8.34
C ILE A 58 -3.04 -1.33 8.50
N GLN A 59 -3.44 -0.14 8.96
CA GLN A 59 -4.86 0.23 9.06
C GLN A 59 -5.58 0.20 7.71
N ALA A 60 -4.90 0.55 6.62
CA ALA A 60 -5.45 0.41 5.27
C ALA A 60 -5.60 -1.08 4.89
N PHE A 61 -4.66 -1.94 5.27
CA PHE A 61 -4.77 -3.39 5.02
C PHE A 61 -5.96 -4.00 5.75
N GLU A 62 -6.22 -3.61 7.00
CA GLU A 62 -7.38 -4.10 7.76
C GLU A 62 -8.71 -3.89 7.01
N ASN A 63 -8.82 -2.75 6.30
CA ASN A 63 -9.99 -2.37 5.51
C ASN A 63 -10.08 -3.09 4.15
N TYR A 64 -8.96 -3.44 3.52
CA TYR A 64 -8.91 -3.93 2.14
C TYR A 64 -8.45 -5.39 1.99
N GLN A 65 -8.10 -6.07 3.08
CA GLN A 65 -7.52 -7.41 3.05
C GLN A 65 -8.29 -8.42 2.20
N ASP A 66 -9.62 -8.40 2.24
CA ASP A 66 -10.44 -9.39 1.53
C ASP A 66 -10.43 -9.12 0.02
N LYS A 67 -10.54 -7.84 -0.38
CA LYS A 67 -10.40 -7.42 -1.79
C LYS A 67 -9.02 -7.73 -2.35
N LEU A 68 -7.97 -7.51 -1.55
CA LEU A 68 -6.58 -7.79 -1.95
C LEU A 68 -6.34 -9.29 -2.14
N LYS A 69 -6.91 -10.13 -1.26
CA LYS A 69 -6.89 -11.59 -1.42
C LYS A 69 -7.65 -12.02 -2.67
N GLU A 70 -8.81 -11.43 -2.94
CA GLU A 70 -9.66 -11.77 -4.09
C GLU A 70 -8.97 -11.57 -5.44
N VAL A 71 -8.19 -10.50 -5.58
CA VAL A 71 -7.41 -10.21 -6.81
C VAL A 71 -5.99 -10.82 -6.79
N GLY A 72 -5.69 -11.65 -5.77
CA GLY A 72 -4.44 -12.40 -5.69
C GLY A 72 -3.19 -11.53 -5.53
N VAL A 73 -3.25 -10.47 -4.70
CA VAL A 73 -2.11 -9.58 -4.47
C VAL A 73 -0.99 -10.27 -3.69
N LYS A 74 0.25 -10.14 -4.17
CA LYS A 74 1.48 -10.43 -3.43
C LYS A 74 2.16 -9.13 -3.02
N ILE A 75 2.55 -9.02 -1.76
CA ILE A 75 3.11 -7.80 -1.17
C ILE A 75 4.58 -8.04 -0.84
N TYR A 76 5.45 -7.12 -1.28
CA TYR A 76 6.87 -7.12 -0.98
C TYR A 76 7.22 -5.82 -0.26
N VAL A 77 7.93 -5.92 0.86
CA VAL A 77 8.29 -4.79 1.72
C VAL A 77 9.81 -4.72 1.87
N ARG A 78 10.40 -3.53 1.70
CA ARG A 78 11.83 -3.31 1.92
C ARG A 78 12.15 -1.91 2.43
#